data_AF-A0A1A9N2E8-F1
#
_entry.id   AF-A0A1A9N2E8-F1
#
_cell.length_a   1.000
_cell.length_b   1.000
_cell.length_c   1.000
_cell.angle_alpha   90.00
_cell.angle_beta   90.00
_cell.angle_gamma   90.00
#
_symmetry.space_group_name_H-M   'P 1'
#
loop_
_entity.id
_entity.type
_entity.pdbx_description
1 polymer ?
#
loop_
_entity_poly.entity_id
_entity_poly.type
_entity_poly.pdbx_seq_one_letter_code
_entity_poly.pdbx_strand_id
1 'polypeptide(L)'
;MTTIEHLNELASDAPTLYLSYGGVLNIGHGLMDDSGVVTLDSGRMLFEFAPYLVEVLAPWPQVQIIVTTSWLQSLGAGKTIALLPDQLRHRLVATTLHTPPRLSEISNGSAKAMTVIRHAVKHGLTTWLALDDEAWGVPSDFEQHFLHTDPETALGAPEARKQLREWLAVNGSMQ
;
A
#
# COMPACT_ATOMS: atom_id res chain seq x y z
N MET A 1 18.68 -19.66 2.42
CA MET A 1 17.30 -20.14 2.70
C MET A 1 16.49 -18.95 3.17
N THR A 2 15.95 -18.17 2.25
CA THR A 2 15.21 -16.96 2.57
C THR A 2 13.80 -17.38 2.97
N THR A 3 13.45 -17.15 4.23
CA THR A 3 12.12 -17.34 4.79
C THR A 3 11.13 -16.50 4.00
N ILE A 4 10.51 -17.09 2.97
CA ILE A 4 9.24 -16.57 2.48
C ILE A 4 8.27 -16.96 3.60
N GLU A 5 8.02 -16.01 4.51
CA GLU A 5 6.86 -16.07 5.40
C GLU A 5 5.66 -16.42 4.51
N HIS A 6 4.92 -17.47 4.86
CA HIS A 6 3.71 -17.85 4.18
C HIS A 6 2.79 -16.62 4.18
N LEU A 7 2.69 -15.93 3.05
CA LEU A 7 1.67 -14.92 2.88
C LEU A 7 0.32 -15.64 2.98
N ASN A 8 -0.66 -14.96 3.56
CA ASN A 8 -2.02 -15.48 3.54
C ASN A 8 -2.48 -15.61 2.09
N GLU A 9 -3.39 -16.55 1.84
CA GLU A 9 -3.96 -16.73 0.50
C GLU A 9 -4.77 -15.49 0.10
N LEU A 10 -4.51 -15.00 -1.12
CA LEU A 10 -5.25 -13.87 -1.70
C LEU A 10 -6.65 -14.33 -2.08
N ALA A 11 -7.67 -13.70 -1.49
CA ALA A 11 -9.07 -13.98 -1.78
C ALA A 11 -9.60 -12.86 -2.68
N SER A 12 -10.09 -13.20 -3.88
CA SER A 12 -10.43 -12.19 -4.90
C SER A 12 -11.66 -11.35 -4.56
N ASP A 13 -12.52 -11.88 -3.69
CA ASP A 13 -13.76 -11.28 -3.19
C ASP A 13 -13.55 -10.49 -1.89
N ALA A 14 -12.42 -10.65 -1.20
CA ALA A 14 -12.14 -9.92 0.02
C ALA A 14 -11.75 -8.45 -0.26
N PRO A 15 -12.25 -7.49 0.54
CA PRO A 15 -11.84 -6.09 0.44
C PRO A 15 -10.32 -5.95 0.60
N THR A 16 -9.67 -5.31 -0.36
CA THR A 16 -8.19 -5.28 -0.43
C THR A 16 -7.64 -3.86 -0.45
N LEU A 17 -6.69 -3.56 0.44
CA LEU A 17 -5.91 -2.33 0.39
C LEU A 17 -4.57 -2.55 -0.32
N TYR A 18 -4.30 -1.76 -1.35
CA TYR A 18 -2.95 -1.59 -1.87
C TYR A 18 -2.24 -0.50 -1.07
N LEU A 19 -1.16 -0.86 -0.39
CA LEU A 19 -0.50 0.00 0.59
C LEU A 19 0.87 0.45 0.09
N SER A 20 1.01 1.76 -0.17
CA SER A 20 2.32 2.43 -0.19
C SER A 20 2.78 2.77 1.22
N TYR A 21 4.08 3.04 1.37
CA TYR A 21 4.72 3.37 2.64
C TYR A 21 5.01 4.88 2.74
N GLY A 22 5.84 5.40 1.83
CA GLY A 22 6.07 6.83 1.68
C GLY A 22 4.77 7.56 1.34
N GLY A 23 4.61 8.76 1.89
CA GLY A 23 3.42 9.60 1.71
C GLY A 23 2.13 9.03 2.28
N VAL A 24 2.15 7.85 2.93
CA VAL A 24 0.96 7.17 3.48
C VAL A 24 1.16 6.81 4.95
N LEU A 25 2.13 5.93 5.23
CA LEU A 25 2.52 5.58 6.60
C LEU A 25 3.61 6.49 7.16
N ASN A 26 4.30 7.21 6.27
CA ASN A 26 5.47 8.06 6.54
C ASN A 26 5.31 9.42 5.87
N ILE A 27 5.80 10.47 6.53
CA ILE A 27 6.16 11.72 5.86
C ILE A 27 7.66 11.67 5.54
N GLY A 28 8.00 11.89 4.27
CA GLY A 28 9.36 11.79 3.75
C GLY A 28 9.68 10.45 3.07
N HIS A 29 10.81 10.41 2.40
CA HIS A 29 11.29 9.27 1.63
C HIS A 29 12.19 8.36 2.48
N GLY A 30 12.07 7.07 2.24
CA GLY A 30 12.94 6.07 2.84
C GLY A 30 14.33 6.11 2.25
N LEU A 31 15.33 6.20 3.14
CA LEU A 31 16.74 6.02 2.83
C LEU A 31 17.21 4.73 3.48
N MET A 32 18.10 4.01 2.81
CA MET A 32 18.76 2.85 3.37
C MET A 32 20.26 3.12 3.43
N ASP A 33 20.85 2.89 4.59
CA ASP A 33 22.30 2.92 4.74
C ASP A 33 22.95 1.58 4.37
N ASP A 34 24.29 1.55 4.34
CA ASP A 34 25.08 0.36 3.99
C ASP A 34 24.89 -0.80 4.98
N SER A 35 24.42 -0.52 6.20
CA SER A 35 24.09 -1.54 7.21
C SER A 35 22.69 -2.12 7.02
N GLY A 36 21.91 -1.51 6.12
CA GLY A 36 20.55 -1.90 5.83
C GLY A 36 19.53 -1.32 6.80
N VAL A 37 19.88 -0.33 7.61
CA VAL A 37 18.89 0.38 8.44
C VAL A 37 18.13 1.34 7.54
N VAL A 38 16.80 1.37 7.69
CA VAL A 38 15.95 2.31 6.98
C VAL A 38 15.63 3.50 7.87
N THR A 39 15.88 4.70 7.34
CA THR A 39 15.52 5.98 7.96
C THR A 39 14.67 6.80 7.00
N LEU A 40 14.08 7.89 7.49
CA LEU A 40 13.39 8.87 6.64
C LEU A 40 14.28 10.10 6.48
N ASP A 41 14.35 10.64 5.27
CA ASP A 41 15.05 11.90 4.97
C ASP A 41 14.51 13.09 5.78
N SER A 42 13.24 13.04 6.17
CA SER A 42 12.57 13.98 7.06
C SER A 42 13.06 13.94 8.51
N GLY A 43 13.84 12.91 8.89
CA GLY A 43 14.24 12.65 10.27
C GLY A 43 13.09 12.15 11.17
N ARG A 44 11.90 11.90 10.60
CA ARG A 44 10.74 11.39 11.34
C ARG A 44 10.85 9.90 11.63
N MET A 45 9.98 9.44 12.52
CA MET A 45 9.89 8.02 12.88
C MET A 45 9.28 7.23 11.72
N LEU A 46 9.90 6.09 11.41
CA LEU A 46 9.35 5.14 10.45
C LEU A 46 7.99 4.61 10.94
N PHE A 47 7.02 4.63 10.04
CA PHE A 47 5.63 4.22 10.16
C PHE A 47 4.85 4.92 11.27
N GLU A 48 5.05 6.23 11.43
CA GLU A 48 4.34 7.04 12.42
C GLU A 48 2.80 6.96 12.31
N PHE A 49 2.25 6.68 11.12
CA PHE A 49 0.81 6.54 10.92
C PHE A 49 0.32 5.09 10.89
N ALA A 50 1.19 4.09 11.06
CA ALA A 50 0.76 2.70 11.16
C ALA A 50 -0.15 2.43 12.36
N PRO A 51 0.03 3.01 13.57
CA PRO A 51 -0.91 2.83 14.67
C PRO A 51 -2.34 3.23 14.31
N TYR A 52 -2.51 4.32 13.55
CA TYR A 52 -3.82 4.74 13.05
C TYR A 52 -4.40 3.72 12.06
N LEU A 53 -3.60 3.22 11.12
CA LEU A 53 -4.07 2.21 10.17
C LEU A 53 -4.46 0.90 10.86
N VAL A 54 -3.74 0.49 11.92
CA VAL A 54 -4.10 -0.66 12.74
C VAL A 54 -5.45 -0.45 13.43
N GLU A 55 -5.64 0.72 14.04
CA GLU A 55 -6.89 1.07 14.74
C GLU A 55 -8.10 1.08 13.78
N VAL A 56 -7.97 1.72 12.62
CA VAL A 56 -9.08 1.87 11.67
C VAL A 56 -9.46 0.54 11.01
N LEU A 57 -8.52 -0.40 10.89
CA LEU A 57 -8.77 -1.74 10.34
C LEU A 57 -9.25 -2.76 11.39
N ALA A 58 -9.18 -2.43 12.68
CA ALA A 58 -9.56 -3.36 13.75
C ALA A 58 -11.00 -3.90 13.62
N PRO A 59 -12.02 -3.11 13.22
CA PRO A 59 -13.37 -3.61 13.01
C PRO A 59 -13.53 -4.51 11.77
N TRP A 60 -12.54 -4.54 10.87
CA TRP A 60 -12.61 -5.15 9.55
C TRP A 60 -11.52 -6.21 9.36
N PRO A 61 -11.55 -7.34 10.11
CA PRO A 61 -10.49 -8.34 10.13
C PRO A 61 -10.24 -9.02 8.77
N GLN A 62 -11.23 -9.04 7.88
CA GLN A 62 -11.13 -9.64 6.54
C GLN A 62 -10.43 -8.74 5.52
N VAL A 63 -10.21 -7.45 5.81
CA VAL A 63 -9.53 -6.55 4.88
C VAL A 63 -8.09 -7.03 4.69
N GLN A 64 -7.76 -7.35 3.44
CA GLN A 64 -6.46 -7.84 3.01
C GLN A 64 -5.53 -6.67 2.66
N ILE A 65 -4.22 -6.89 2.75
CA ILE A 65 -3.19 -5.91 2.37
C ILE A 65 -2.32 -6.48 1.25
N ILE A 66 -2.14 -5.69 0.21
CA ILE A 66 -1.12 -5.90 -0.83
C ILE A 66 -0.15 -4.73 -0.76
N VAL A 67 1.13 -5.02 -0.57
CA VAL A 67 2.15 -3.96 -0.54
C VAL A 67 2.52 -3.56 -1.97
N THR A 68 2.53 -2.25 -2.24
CA THR A 68 2.83 -1.68 -3.58
C THR A 68 3.91 -0.59 -3.60
N THR A 69 4.65 -0.46 -2.51
CA THR A 69 5.72 0.56 -2.39
C THR A 69 6.90 0.29 -3.33
N SER A 70 7.56 1.37 -3.77
CA SER A 70 8.84 1.32 -4.51
C SER A 70 9.95 0.59 -3.74
N TRP A 71 9.81 0.46 -2.41
CA TRP A 71 10.79 -0.23 -1.57
C TRP A 71 10.90 -1.72 -1.88
N LEU A 72 9.91 -2.31 -2.53
CA LEU A 72 9.98 -3.69 -3.00
C LEU A 72 11.15 -3.90 -3.97
N GLN A 73 11.43 -2.91 -4.82
CA GLN A 73 12.53 -2.98 -5.79
C GLN A 73 13.88 -2.62 -5.16
N SER A 74 13.92 -1.62 -4.29
CA SER A 74 15.19 -1.18 -3.68
C SER A 74 15.66 -2.05 -2.51
N LEU A 75 14.73 -2.60 -1.71
CA LEU A 75 15.05 -3.36 -0.49
C LEU A 75 14.79 -4.87 -0.62
N GLY A 76 13.99 -5.27 -1.61
CA GLY A 76 13.48 -6.63 -1.74
C GLY A 76 12.30 -6.92 -0.81
N ALA A 77 11.38 -7.78 -1.26
CA ALA A 77 10.12 -8.06 -0.57
C ALA A 77 10.28 -8.46 0.91
N GLY A 78 11.21 -9.38 1.22
CA GLY A 78 11.37 -9.88 2.60
C GLY A 78 11.67 -8.76 3.60
N LYS A 79 12.55 -7.82 3.22
CA LYS A 79 12.90 -6.69 4.09
C LYS A 79 11.78 -5.65 4.14
N THR A 80 11.19 -5.31 3.00
CA THR A 80 10.04 -4.39 2.93
C THR A 80 8.88 -4.86 3.80
N ILE A 81 8.59 -6.17 3.80
CA ILE A 81 7.54 -6.79 4.60
C ILE A 81 7.92 -6.82 6.08
N ALA A 82 9.16 -7.18 6.41
CA ALA A 82 9.63 -7.27 7.79
C ALA A 82 9.61 -5.91 8.54
N LEU A 83 9.64 -4.79 7.81
CA LEU A 83 9.50 -3.47 8.40
C LEU A 83 8.07 -3.20 8.91
N LEU A 84 7.04 -3.78 8.29
CA LEU A 84 5.65 -3.54 8.71
C LEU A 84 5.41 -4.05 10.14
N PRO A 85 4.68 -3.29 10.96
CA PRO A 85 4.18 -3.79 12.24
C PRO A 85 3.38 -5.09 12.06
N ASP A 86 3.56 -6.03 12.99
CA ASP A 86 2.97 -7.37 12.93
C ASP A 86 1.45 -7.34 12.69
N GLN A 87 0.74 -6.40 13.31
CA GLN A 87 -0.71 -6.23 13.15
C GLN A 87 -1.15 -5.94 11.70
N LEU A 88 -0.31 -5.27 10.92
CA LEU A 88 -0.55 -5.05 9.48
C LEU A 88 0.03 -6.19 8.66
N ARG A 89 1.20 -6.71 9.03
CA ARG A 89 1.85 -7.84 8.34
C ARG A 89 0.97 -9.09 8.32
N HIS A 90 0.23 -9.37 9.38
CA HIS A 90 -0.73 -10.49 9.43
C HIS A 90 -1.89 -10.38 8.43
N ARG A 91 -2.13 -9.21 7.83
CA ARG A 91 -3.15 -9.01 6.79
C ARG A 91 -2.58 -9.10 5.38
N LEU A 92 -1.26 -9.26 5.26
CA LEU A 92 -0.56 -9.22 3.99
C LEU A 92 -0.75 -10.54 3.23
N VAL A 93 -1.24 -10.44 2.00
CA VAL A 93 -1.53 -11.57 1.11
C VAL A 93 -0.65 -11.59 -0.14
N ALA A 94 -0.17 -10.42 -0.58
CA ALA A 94 0.67 -10.32 -1.77
C ALA A 94 1.51 -9.03 -1.80
N THR A 95 2.36 -8.92 -2.82
CA THR A 95 3.04 -7.67 -3.18
C THR A 95 2.97 -7.46 -4.69
N THR A 96 3.11 -6.22 -5.15
CA THR A 96 3.16 -5.92 -6.60
C THR A 96 4.53 -6.13 -7.24
N LEU A 97 5.52 -6.67 -6.50
CA LEU A 97 6.91 -6.84 -6.98
C LEU A 97 7.00 -7.58 -8.32
N HIS A 98 6.13 -8.55 -8.57
CA HIS A 98 6.10 -9.34 -9.80
C HIS A 98 5.13 -8.81 -10.87
N THR A 99 4.73 -7.54 -10.75
CA THR A 99 3.91 -6.82 -11.74
C THR A 99 4.65 -5.55 -12.15
N PRO A 100 5.69 -5.66 -13.01
CA PRO A 100 6.48 -4.51 -13.39
C PRO A 100 5.67 -3.53 -14.25
N PRO A 101 5.92 -2.21 -14.13
CA PRO A 101 5.33 -1.22 -15.02
C PRO A 101 5.87 -1.38 -16.45
N ARG A 102 5.10 -0.93 -17.44
CA ARG A 102 5.55 -0.86 -18.83
C ARG A 102 6.40 0.39 -19.05
N LEU A 103 7.31 0.35 -20.02
CA LEU A 103 8.17 1.49 -20.35
C LEU A 103 7.37 2.77 -20.63
N SER A 104 6.27 2.68 -21.37
CA SER A 104 5.39 3.82 -21.65
C SER A 104 4.76 4.42 -20.39
N GLU A 105 4.47 3.60 -19.39
CA GLU A 105 3.86 4.01 -18.11
C GLU A 105 4.90 4.67 -17.20
N ILE A 106 6.17 4.25 -17.30
CA ILE A 106 7.29 4.95 -16.67
C ILE A 106 7.44 6.33 -17.33
N SER A 107 7.45 6.40 -18.65
CA SER A 107 7.67 7.65 -19.38
C SER A 107 6.59 8.70 -19.17
N ASN A 108 5.33 8.30 -18.96
CA ASN A 108 4.21 9.23 -18.75
C ASN A 108 3.82 9.40 -17.27
N GLY A 109 4.54 8.76 -16.34
CA GLY A 109 4.31 8.87 -14.91
C GLY A 109 3.19 8.01 -14.33
N SER A 110 2.48 7.19 -15.13
CA SER A 110 1.37 6.36 -14.64
C SER A 110 1.78 4.98 -14.10
N ALA A 111 3.09 4.71 -14.02
CA ALA A 111 3.65 3.42 -13.63
C ALA A 111 3.04 2.82 -12.35
N LYS A 112 2.88 3.62 -11.28
CA LYS A 112 2.31 3.15 -10.01
C LYS A 112 0.83 2.77 -10.15
N ALA A 113 0.01 3.68 -10.68
CA ALA A 113 -1.41 3.43 -10.91
C ALA A 113 -1.63 2.19 -11.78
N MET A 114 -0.91 2.10 -12.91
CA MET A 114 -1.06 0.99 -13.84
C MET A 114 -0.54 -0.33 -13.29
N THR A 115 0.48 -0.32 -12.43
CA THR A 115 0.96 -1.52 -11.73
C THR A 115 -0.13 -2.08 -10.82
N VAL A 116 -0.76 -1.23 -10.01
CA VAL A 116 -1.86 -1.63 -9.13
C VAL A 116 -3.06 -2.14 -9.94
N ILE A 117 -3.50 -1.40 -10.95
CA ILE A 117 -4.63 -1.79 -11.81
C ILE A 117 -4.36 -3.15 -12.46
N ARG A 118 -3.16 -3.34 -13.04
CA ARG A 118 -2.80 -4.60 -13.70
C ARG A 118 -2.75 -5.76 -12.71
N HIS A 119 -2.25 -5.52 -11.50
CA HIS A 119 -2.24 -6.53 -10.44
C HIS A 119 -3.67 -6.91 -10.05
N ALA A 120 -4.54 -5.93 -9.79
CA ALA A 120 -5.94 -6.16 -9.43
C ALA A 120 -6.69 -6.95 -10.50
N VAL A 121 -6.57 -6.55 -11.77
CA VAL A 121 -7.19 -7.24 -12.91
C VAL A 121 -6.68 -8.68 -13.05
N LYS A 122 -5.36 -8.89 -12.94
CA LYS A 122 -4.75 -10.23 -13.03
C LYS A 122 -5.30 -11.18 -11.96
N HIS A 123 -5.58 -10.66 -10.77
CA HIS A 123 -6.04 -11.42 -9.62
C HIS A 123 -7.57 -11.37 -9.40
N GLY A 124 -8.32 -10.75 -10.32
CA GLY A 124 -9.78 -10.68 -10.26
C GLY A 124 -10.31 -9.86 -9.09
N LEU A 125 -9.53 -8.93 -8.54
CA LEU A 125 -9.96 -8.12 -7.39
C LEU A 125 -10.99 -7.08 -7.85
N THR A 126 -12.17 -7.11 -7.25
CA THR A 126 -13.27 -6.18 -7.56
C THR A 126 -13.43 -5.09 -6.51
N THR A 127 -13.10 -5.39 -5.24
CA THR A 127 -13.22 -4.47 -4.11
C THR A 127 -11.83 -4.13 -3.58
N TRP A 128 -11.25 -3.05 -4.12
CA TRP A 128 -9.93 -2.61 -3.68
C TRP A 128 -9.78 -1.09 -3.63
N LEU A 129 -8.83 -0.62 -2.82
CA LEU A 129 -8.44 0.77 -2.70
C LEU A 129 -6.92 0.88 -2.57
N ALA A 130 -6.30 1.73 -3.38
CA ALA A 130 -4.89 2.06 -3.28
C ALA A 130 -4.70 3.32 -2.44
N LEU A 131 -3.83 3.23 -1.43
CA LEU A 131 -3.33 4.36 -0.65
C LEU A 131 -1.94 4.70 -1.16
N ASP A 132 -1.79 5.81 -1.87
CA ASP A 132 -0.51 6.23 -2.46
C ASP A 132 -0.57 7.74 -2.77
N ASP A 133 0.52 8.45 -2.51
CA ASP A 133 0.71 9.87 -2.80
C ASP A 133 1.17 10.13 -4.24
N GLU A 134 1.69 9.11 -4.94
CA GLU A 134 2.33 9.22 -6.25
C GLU A 134 1.63 8.40 -7.34
N ALA A 135 0.46 7.80 -7.08
CA ALA A 135 -0.25 6.96 -8.05
C ALA A 135 -0.97 7.77 -9.14
N TRP A 136 -0.26 8.67 -9.83
CA TRP A 136 -0.83 9.58 -10.82
C TRP A 136 -1.21 8.91 -12.15
N GLY A 137 -1.95 9.65 -12.99
CA GLY A 137 -2.33 9.17 -14.32
C GLY A 137 -3.32 8.01 -14.30
N VAL A 138 -4.14 7.95 -13.25
CA VAL A 138 -5.22 6.97 -13.10
C VAL A 138 -6.23 7.18 -14.24
N PRO A 139 -6.58 6.13 -15.02
CA PRO A 139 -7.68 6.22 -15.98
C PRO A 139 -9.01 6.48 -15.26
N SER A 140 -9.91 7.24 -15.88
CA SER A 140 -11.20 7.66 -15.28
C SER A 140 -11.99 6.53 -14.64
N ASP A 141 -12.01 5.36 -15.28
CA ASP A 141 -12.78 4.18 -14.84
C ASP A 141 -12.23 3.55 -13.55
N PHE A 142 -11.05 3.99 -13.09
CA PHE A 142 -10.38 3.50 -11.89
C PHE A 142 -10.23 4.56 -10.80
N GLU A 143 -10.61 5.81 -11.01
CA GLU A 143 -10.40 6.90 -10.04
C GLU A 143 -10.94 6.57 -8.65
N GLN A 144 -12.10 5.91 -8.56
CA GLN A 144 -12.71 5.50 -7.29
C GLN A 144 -11.88 4.49 -6.48
N HIS A 145 -10.90 3.84 -7.10
CA HIS A 145 -10.03 2.85 -6.46
C HIS A 145 -8.74 3.47 -5.93
N PHE A 146 -8.54 4.79 -6.02
CA PHE A 146 -7.35 5.46 -5.52
C PHE A 146 -7.73 6.53 -4.49
N LEU A 147 -7.09 6.48 -3.33
CA LEU A 147 -7.08 7.53 -2.33
C LEU A 147 -5.69 8.17 -2.36
N HIS A 148 -5.62 9.35 -2.95
CA HIS A 148 -4.41 10.15 -3.01
C HIS A 148 -4.18 10.88 -1.68
N THR A 149 -3.09 10.54 -1.02
CA THR A 149 -2.63 11.27 0.16
C THR A 149 -1.76 12.46 -0.24
N ASP A 150 -1.67 13.46 0.62
CA ASP A 150 -0.70 14.54 0.50
C ASP A 150 0.61 14.06 1.18
N PRO A 151 1.77 14.09 0.51
CA PRO A 151 3.03 13.56 1.06
C PRO A 151 3.50 14.27 2.34
N GLU A 152 3.09 15.52 2.59
CA GLU A 152 3.46 16.30 3.77
C GLU A 152 2.61 15.97 5.00
N THR A 153 1.44 15.35 4.79
CA THR A 153 0.51 15.04 5.88
C THR A 153 0.16 13.55 5.97
N ALA A 154 0.37 12.80 4.89
CA ALA A 154 0.11 11.38 4.75
C ALA A 154 -1.27 10.97 5.31
N LEU A 155 -1.36 9.83 6.00
CA LEU A 155 -2.57 9.47 6.77
C LEU A 155 -2.77 10.32 8.03
N GLY A 156 -2.02 11.40 8.24
CA GLY A 156 -2.31 12.44 9.24
C GLY A 156 -3.43 13.38 8.83
N ALA A 157 -3.71 13.54 7.53
CA ALA A 157 -4.76 14.43 7.04
C ALA A 157 -6.17 13.97 7.44
N PRO A 158 -7.02 14.84 8.04
CA PRO A 158 -8.39 14.48 8.42
C PRO A 158 -9.24 13.98 7.25
N GLU A 159 -9.04 14.54 6.05
CA GLU A 159 -9.80 14.17 4.85
C GLU A 159 -9.41 12.77 4.34
N ALA A 160 -8.10 12.45 4.28
CA ALA A 160 -7.64 11.11 3.92
C ALA A 160 -8.19 10.04 4.89
N ARG A 161 -8.17 10.34 6.19
CA ARG A 161 -8.75 9.46 7.23
C ARG A 161 -10.25 9.28 7.06
N LYS A 162 -10.96 10.33 6.66
CA LYS A 162 -12.41 10.30 6.42
C LYS A 162 -12.74 9.42 5.22
N GLN A 163 -12.08 9.63 4.09
CA GLN A 163 -12.27 8.83 2.87
C GLN A 163 -11.96 7.35 3.10
N LEU A 164 -10.87 7.04 3.83
CA LEU A 164 -10.54 5.66 4.19
C LEU A 164 -11.64 5.02 5.04
N ARG A 165 -12.15 5.72 6.06
CA ARG A 165 -13.26 5.21 6.89
C ARG A 165 -14.54 5.00 6.10
N GLU A 166 -14.86 5.91 5.19
CA GLU A 166 -16.05 5.80 4.32
C GLU A 166 -15.93 4.59 3.40
N TRP A 167 -14.78 4.40 2.76
CA TRP A 167 -14.52 3.22 1.94
C TRP A 167 -14.64 1.93 2.76
N LEU A 168 -14.06 1.89 3.97
CA LEU A 168 -14.14 0.73 4.85
C LEU A 168 -15.57 0.45 5.34
N ALA A 169 -16.37 1.48 5.63
CA ALA A 169 -17.75 1.30 6.05
C ALA A 169 -18.62 0.68 4.94
N VAL A 170 -18.37 1.06 3.68
CA VAL A 170 -19.09 0.53 2.52
C VAL A 170 -18.60 -0.87 2.15
N ASN A 171 -17.28 -1.07 2.13
CA ASN A 171 -16.67 -2.25 1.52
C ASN A 171 -16.20 -3.29 2.54
N GLY A 172 -15.77 -2.84 3.72
CA GLY A 172 -15.22 -3.67 4.78
C GLY A 172 -16.24 -4.54 5.50
N SER A 173 -17.53 -4.48 5.16
CA SER A 173 -18.57 -5.39 5.69
C SER A 173 -19.02 -6.46 4.68
N MET A 174 -18.54 -6.41 3.43
CA MET A 174 -19.03 -7.31 2.39
C MET A 174 -18.57 -8.75 2.68
N GLN A 175 -19.56 -9.66 2.70
CA GLN A 175 -19.44 -11.12 2.74
C GLN A 175 -19.83 -11.70 1.39
#